data_AF-A0A151CG83-F1
#
_entry.id   AF-A0A151CG83-F1
#
_cell.length_a   1.000
_cell.length_b   1.000
_cell.length_c   1.000
_cell.angle_alpha   90.00
_cell.angle_beta   90.00
_cell.angle_gamma   90.00
#
_symmetry.space_group_name_H-M   'P 1'
#
loop_
_entity.id
_entity.type
_entity.pdbx_description
1 polymer ?
#
loop_
_entity_poly.entity_id
_entity_poly.type
_entity_poly.pdbx_seq_one_letter_code
_entity_poly.pdbx_strand_id
1 'polypeptide(L)'
;MPVSSVSNFEHFAQKVRHDIALRVKEMEEESHAYRSVKERETDLQIERWLENAREAWEREYRAQEHRGLQAIRESVNKKWSAFREEQTSLLKERLAEALEKVFPLLAECFILRISEQYRSGTFMLPARFASLVKEASFEVKISEKNEVVFMRGNLYIEYSVERIIEELEEALLERMHMEETVWQA
;
A
#
# COMPACT_ATOMS: atom_id res chain seq x y z
N MET A 1 -16.76 -37.74 -104.46
CA MET A 1 -16.72 -38.44 -103.16
C MET A 1 -17.68 -37.72 -102.23
N PRO A 2 -18.74 -38.37 -101.72
CA PRO A 2 -19.64 -37.73 -100.76
C PRO A 2 -18.96 -37.74 -99.38
N VAL A 3 -18.82 -36.56 -98.78
CA VAL A 3 -18.38 -36.42 -97.39
C VAL A 3 -19.58 -36.79 -96.51
N SER A 4 -19.48 -37.88 -95.76
CA SER A 4 -20.54 -38.36 -94.87
C SER A 4 -20.79 -37.34 -93.74
N SER A 5 -21.95 -36.68 -93.77
CA SER A 5 -22.38 -35.71 -92.76
C SER A 5 -22.48 -36.33 -91.35
N VAL A 6 -22.79 -37.62 -91.25
CA VAL A 6 -22.93 -38.36 -89.99
C VAL A 6 -21.59 -38.46 -89.24
N SER A 7 -20.49 -38.70 -89.95
CA SER A 7 -19.14 -38.76 -89.36
C SER A 7 -18.69 -37.41 -88.82
N ASN A 8 -19.02 -36.31 -89.50
CA ASN A 8 -18.68 -34.96 -89.04
C ASN A 8 -19.45 -34.55 -87.77
N PHE A 9 -20.70 -34.99 -87.62
CA PHE A 9 -21.48 -34.75 -86.40
C PHE A 9 -20.97 -35.56 -85.20
N GLU A 10 -20.57 -36.81 -85.40
CA GLU A 10 -19.97 -37.62 -84.33
C GLU A 10 -18.64 -37.04 -83.86
N HIS A 11 -17.77 -36.62 -84.78
CA HIS A 11 -16.52 -35.95 -84.43
C HIS A 11 -16.74 -34.62 -83.69
N PHE A 12 -17.74 -33.83 -84.10
CA PHE A 12 -18.12 -32.62 -83.38
C PHE A 12 -18.67 -32.93 -81.97
N ALA A 13 -19.55 -33.91 -81.83
CA ALA A 13 -20.11 -34.31 -80.54
C ALA A 13 -19.03 -34.86 -79.59
N GLN A 14 -18.06 -35.62 -80.10
CA GLN A 14 -16.90 -36.08 -79.34
C GLN A 14 -16.03 -34.91 -78.91
N LYS A 15 -15.77 -33.94 -79.79
CA LYS A 15 -15.02 -32.73 -79.46
C LYS A 15 -15.73 -31.91 -78.39
N VAL A 16 -17.04 -31.69 -78.51
CA VAL A 16 -17.84 -30.98 -77.49
C VAL A 16 -17.80 -31.69 -76.15
N ARG A 17 -17.93 -33.03 -76.12
CA ARG A 17 -17.80 -33.80 -74.87
C ARG A 17 -16.41 -33.69 -74.25
N HIS A 18 -15.38 -33.72 -75.08
CA HIS A 18 -14.00 -33.55 -74.63
C HIS A 18 -13.76 -32.15 -74.05
N ASP A 19 -14.21 -31.11 -74.75
CA ASP A 19 -14.10 -29.71 -74.32
C ASP A 19 -14.89 -29.46 -73.01
N ILE A 20 -16.08 -30.06 -72.86
CA ILE A 20 -16.84 -30.02 -71.61
C ILE A 20 -16.09 -30.73 -70.48
N ALA A 21 -15.55 -31.93 -70.74
CA ALA A 21 -14.81 -32.69 -69.73
C ALA A 21 -13.54 -31.96 -69.28
N LEU A 22 -12.83 -31.30 -70.20
CA LEU A 22 -11.70 -30.43 -69.88
C LEU A 22 -12.11 -29.26 -68.98
N ARG A 23 -13.18 -28.54 -69.34
CA ARG A 23 -13.68 -27.42 -68.53
C ARG A 23 -14.16 -27.85 -67.15
N VAL A 24 -14.84 -28.99 -67.03
CA VAL A 24 -15.26 -29.53 -65.74
C VAL A 24 -14.04 -29.84 -64.88
N LYS A 25 -13.02 -30.47 -65.46
CA LYS A 25 -11.77 -30.77 -64.76
C LYS A 25 -11.04 -29.50 -64.31
N GLU A 26 -10.95 -28.48 -65.16
CA GLU A 26 -10.39 -27.17 -64.81
C GLU A 26 -11.15 -26.53 -63.64
N MET A 27 -12.49 -26.55 -63.69
CA MET A 27 -13.34 -26.02 -62.60
C MET A 27 -13.17 -26.79 -61.28
N GLU A 28 -13.03 -28.12 -61.34
CA GLU A 28 -12.76 -28.95 -60.16
C GLU A 28 -11.40 -28.61 -59.56
N GLU A 29 -10.35 -28.51 -60.38
CA GLU A 29 -9.00 -28.14 -59.96
C GLU A 29 -8.97 -26.73 -59.33
N GLU A 30 -9.63 -25.74 -59.94
CA GLU A 30 -9.78 -24.38 -59.40
C GLU A 30 -10.54 -24.38 -58.08
N SER A 31 -11.62 -25.13 -57.97
CA SER A 31 -12.42 -25.24 -56.75
C SER A 31 -11.63 -25.88 -55.61
N HIS A 32 -10.85 -26.92 -55.91
CA HIS A 32 -9.94 -27.55 -54.95
C HIS A 32 -8.85 -26.59 -54.50
N ALA A 33 -8.20 -25.88 -55.43
CA ALA A 33 -7.18 -24.89 -55.12
C ALA A 33 -7.73 -23.76 -54.24
N TYR A 34 -8.90 -23.21 -54.59
CA TYR A 34 -9.58 -22.17 -53.81
C TYR A 34 -9.92 -22.66 -52.40
N ARG A 35 -10.46 -23.86 -52.27
CA ARG A 35 -10.77 -24.46 -50.97
C ARG A 35 -9.52 -24.60 -50.10
N SER A 36 -8.42 -25.12 -50.65
CA SER A 36 -7.17 -25.26 -49.90
C SER A 36 -6.57 -23.92 -49.47
N VAL A 37 -6.69 -22.87 -50.30
CA VAL A 37 -6.29 -21.51 -49.91
C VAL A 37 -7.17 -20.98 -48.79
N LYS A 38 -8.49 -21.16 -48.87
CA LYS A 38 -9.43 -20.71 -47.83
C LYS A 38 -9.26 -21.44 -46.50
N GLU A 39 -9.01 -22.75 -46.54
CA GLU A 39 -8.70 -23.54 -45.34
C GLU A 39 -7.45 -22.97 -44.65
N ARG A 40 -6.35 -22.75 -45.40
CA ARG A 40 -5.12 -22.14 -44.85
C ARG A 40 -5.34 -20.74 -44.30
N GLU A 41 -6.08 -19.88 -45.01
CA GLU A 41 -6.40 -18.54 -44.51
C GLU A 41 -7.18 -18.57 -43.20
N THR A 42 -8.12 -19.51 -43.10
CA THR A 42 -8.94 -19.69 -41.90
C THR A 42 -8.09 -20.22 -40.74
N ASP A 43 -7.22 -21.19 -40.98
CA ASP A 43 -6.30 -21.72 -39.97
C ASP A 43 -5.39 -20.62 -39.42
N LEU A 44 -4.81 -19.79 -40.29
CA LEU A 44 -3.99 -18.65 -39.89
C LEU A 44 -4.77 -17.62 -39.07
N GLN A 45 -6.05 -17.39 -39.38
CA GLN A 45 -6.89 -16.49 -38.59
C GLN A 45 -7.21 -17.08 -37.22
N ILE A 46 -7.48 -18.39 -37.14
CA ILE A 46 -7.71 -19.09 -35.88
C ILE A 46 -6.46 -19.03 -35.00
N GLU A 47 -5.27 -19.32 -35.56
CA GLU A 47 -4.01 -19.24 -34.83
C GLU A 47 -3.78 -17.84 -34.25
N ARG A 48 -3.94 -16.79 -35.07
CA ARG A 48 -3.83 -15.40 -34.60
C ARG A 48 -4.84 -15.06 -33.51
N TRP A 49 -6.08 -15.54 -33.65
CA TRP A 49 -7.11 -15.30 -32.65
C TRP A 49 -6.77 -15.99 -31.31
N LEU A 50 -6.29 -17.24 -31.36
CA LEU A 50 -5.86 -17.99 -30.18
C LEU A 50 -4.67 -17.34 -29.49
N GLU A 51 -3.69 -16.85 -30.26
CA GLU A 51 -2.53 -16.13 -29.71
C GLU A 51 -2.97 -14.84 -29.01
N ASN A 52 -3.79 -14.02 -29.68
CA ASN A 52 -4.34 -12.79 -29.09
C ASN A 52 -5.16 -13.07 -27.82
N ALA A 53 -5.98 -14.12 -27.84
CA ALA A 53 -6.78 -14.52 -26.68
C ALA A 53 -5.88 -14.95 -25.51
N ARG A 54 -4.83 -15.74 -25.79
CA ARG A 54 -3.86 -16.17 -24.79
C ARG A 54 -3.13 -14.97 -24.18
N GLU A 55 -2.64 -14.03 -24.98
CA GLU A 55 -1.99 -12.82 -24.48
C GLU A 55 -2.94 -11.94 -23.65
N ALA A 56 -4.22 -11.86 -24.02
CA ALA A 56 -5.21 -11.14 -23.23
C ALA A 56 -5.42 -11.79 -21.86
N TRP A 57 -5.55 -13.13 -21.82
CA TRP A 57 -5.66 -13.90 -20.59
C TRP A 57 -4.42 -13.78 -19.70
N GLU A 58 -3.22 -13.85 -20.27
CA GLU A 58 -1.98 -13.69 -19.51
C GLU A 58 -1.86 -12.28 -18.90
N ARG A 59 -2.29 -11.24 -19.63
CA ARG A 59 -2.35 -9.87 -19.10
C ARG A 59 -3.35 -9.74 -17.97
N GLU A 60 -4.56 -10.30 -18.13
CA GLU A 60 -5.59 -10.24 -17.09
C GLU A 60 -5.16 -11.00 -15.84
N TYR A 61 -4.57 -12.19 -15.99
CA TYR A 61 -4.05 -12.99 -14.89
C TYR A 61 -3.00 -12.21 -14.08
N ARG A 62 -2.00 -11.63 -14.75
CA ARG A 62 -0.97 -10.81 -14.08
C ARG A 62 -1.58 -9.58 -13.40
N ALA A 63 -2.57 -8.95 -14.01
CA ALA A 63 -3.26 -7.80 -13.41
C ALA A 63 -4.04 -8.21 -12.15
N GLN A 64 -4.70 -9.38 -12.16
CA GLN A 64 -5.39 -9.92 -10.98
C GLN A 64 -4.40 -10.30 -9.87
N GLU A 65 -3.28 -10.95 -10.22
CA GLU A 65 -2.22 -11.28 -9.26
C GLU A 65 -1.65 -10.02 -8.59
N HIS A 66 -1.32 -8.99 -9.37
CA HIS A 66 -0.83 -7.72 -8.83
C HIS A 66 -1.87 -7.06 -7.92
N ARG A 67 -3.15 -7.04 -8.30
CA ARG A 67 -4.23 -6.51 -7.44
C ARG A 67 -4.37 -7.31 -6.16
N GLY A 68 -4.27 -8.63 -6.22
CA GLY A 68 -4.32 -9.51 -5.06
C GLY A 68 -3.17 -9.23 -4.09
N LEU A 69 -1.94 -9.16 -4.60
CA LEU A 69 -0.76 -8.84 -3.80
C LEU A 69 -0.86 -7.44 -3.18
N GLN A 70 -1.33 -6.45 -3.93
CA GLN A 70 -1.55 -5.11 -3.42
C GLN A 70 -2.60 -5.08 -2.30
N ALA A 71 -3.73 -5.78 -2.49
CA ALA A 71 -4.78 -5.87 -1.47
C ALA A 71 -4.28 -6.55 -0.18
N ILE A 72 -3.46 -7.61 -0.30
CA ILE A 72 -2.82 -8.27 0.83
C ILE A 72 -1.89 -7.28 1.55
N ARG A 73 -1.03 -6.58 0.80
CA ARG A 73 -0.10 -5.58 1.35
C ARG A 73 -0.84 -4.47 2.10
N GLU A 74 -1.89 -3.92 1.51
CA GLU A 74 -2.74 -2.89 2.14
C GLU A 74 -3.41 -3.42 3.41
N SER A 75 -3.92 -4.66 3.39
CA SER A 75 -4.53 -5.30 4.57
C SER A 75 -3.52 -5.50 5.71
N VAL A 76 -2.32 -6.00 5.39
CA VAL A 76 -1.24 -6.19 6.36
C VAL A 76 -0.82 -4.85 6.95
N ASN A 77 -0.57 -3.85 6.10
CA ASN A 77 -0.20 -2.50 6.55
C ASN A 77 -1.26 -1.89 7.47
N LYS A 78 -2.55 -2.03 7.14
CA LYS A 78 -3.63 -1.53 7.97
C LYS A 78 -3.66 -2.21 9.34
N LYS A 79 -3.53 -3.54 9.39
CA LYS A 79 -3.49 -4.28 10.66
C LYS A 79 -2.25 -3.91 11.47
N TRP A 80 -1.11 -3.74 10.81
CA TRP A 80 0.13 -3.34 11.47
C TRP A 80 0.05 -1.92 12.05
N SER A 81 -0.51 -0.97 11.30
CA SER A 81 -0.75 0.39 11.81
C SER A 81 -1.66 0.38 13.05
N ALA A 82 -2.78 -0.34 12.98
CA ALA A 82 -3.70 -0.45 14.11
C ALA A 82 -3.03 -1.10 15.34
N PHE A 83 -2.26 -2.17 15.14
CA PHE A 83 -1.49 -2.80 16.21
C PHE A 83 -0.49 -1.83 16.84
N ARG A 84 0.23 -1.03 16.04
CA ARG A 84 1.17 -0.04 16.56
C ARG A 84 0.50 1.05 17.36
N GLU A 85 -0.63 1.58 16.89
CA GLU A 85 -1.40 2.58 17.62
C GLU A 85 -1.84 2.03 18.98
N GLU A 86 -2.34 0.79 19.02
CA GLU A 86 -2.73 0.11 20.26
C GLU A 86 -1.53 -0.07 21.21
N GLN A 87 -0.39 -0.57 20.71
CA GLN A 87 0.81 -0.75 21.53
C GLN A 87 1.38 0.59 22.03
N THR A 88 1.32 1.64 21.20
CA THR A 88 1.78 2.98 21.60
C THR A 88 0.89 3.53 22.71
N SER A 89 -0.44 3.40 22.59
CA SER A 89 -1.38 3.81 23.63
C SER A 89 -1.11 3.06 24.93
N LEU A 90 -0.99 1.74 24.87
CA LEU A 90 -0.71 0.90 26.04
C LEU A 90 0.62 1.25 26.70
N LEU A 91 1.66 1.54 25.90
CA LEU A 91 2.96 1.94 26.41
C LEU A 91 2.89 3.29 27.11
N LYS A 92 2.18 4.27 26.53
CA LYS A 92 1.96 5.59 27.14
C LYS A 92 1.22 5.47 28.47
N GLU A 93 0.15 4.68 28.52
CA GLU A 93 -0.61 4.43 29.75
C GLU A 93 0.29 3.82 30.84
N ARG A 94 1.03 2.76 30.51
CA ARG A 94 1.95 2.12 31.46
C ARG A 94 3.08 3.03 31.91
N LEU A 95 3.59 3.86 31.01
CA LEU A 95 4.60 4.85 31.32
C LEU A 95 4.03 5.92 32.27
N ALA A 96 2.81 6.40 32.04
CA ALA A 96 2.13 7.34 32.92
C ALA A 96 1.96 6.75 34.32
N GLU A 97 1.43 5.53 34.46
CA GLU A 97 1.29 4.86 35.74
C GLU A 97 2.62 4.67 36.48
N ALA A 98 3.70 4.37 35.74
CA ALA A 98 5.03 4.23 36.32
C ALA A 98 5.59 5.59 36.75
N LEU A 99 5.41 6.64 35.92
CA LEU A 99 5.84 8.00 36.19
C LEU A 99 5.12 8.58 37.39
N GLU A 100 3.80 8.40 37.53
CA GLU A 100 3.03 8.87 38.69
C GLU A 100 3.59 8.36 40.02
N LYS A 101 4.09 7.11 40.05
CA LYS A 101 4.69 6.51 41.25
C LYS A 101 6.02 7.17 41.63
N VAL A 102 6.81 7.57 40.66
CA VAL A 102 8.13 8.20 40.88
C VAL A 102 8.08 9.73 40.81
N PHE A 103 6.96 10.31 40.37
CA PHE A 103 6.78 11.74 40.15
C PHE A 103 7.10 12.56 41.41
N PRO A 104 6.72 12.16 42.64
CA PRO A 104 7.11 12.93 43.82
C PRO A 104 8.61 13.15 43.94
N LEU A 105 9.42 12.11 43.71
CA LEU A 105 10.87 12.22 43.76
C LEU A 105 11.40 13.11 42.63
N LEU A 106 10.85 12.98 41.43
CA LEU A 106 11.25 13.81 40.29
C LEU A 106 10.89 15.29 40.52
N ALA A 107 9.72 15.56 41.09
CA ALA A 107 9.25 16.88 41.44
C ALA A 107 10.12 17.52 42.53
N GLU A 108 10.55 16.75 43.54
CA GLU A 108 11.51 17.20 44.55
C GLU A 108 12.83 17.64 43.90
N CYS A 109 13.39 16.81 43.01
CA CYS A 109 14.61 17.15 42.27
C CYS A 109 14.42 18.40 41.40
N PHE A 110 13.28 18.53 40.72
CA PHE A 110 12.96 19.71 39.91
C PHE A 110 12.92 20.98 40.75
N ILE A 111 12.21 20.96 41.89
CA ILE A 111 12.11 22.11 42.79
C ILE A 111 13.48 22.53 43.29
N LEU A 112 14.29 21.58 43.77
CA LEU A 112 15.66 21.86 44.21
C LEU A 112 16.50 22.48 43.09
N ARG A 113 16.39 21.95 41.87
CA ARG A 113 17.15 22.46 40.73
C ARG A 113 16.75 23.88 40.34
N ILE A 114 15.46 24.20 40.36
CA ILE A 114 14.98 25.57 40.12
C ILE A 114 15.46 26.50 41.23
N SER A 115 15.38 26.08 42.50
CA SER A 115 15.86 26.88 43.63
C SER A 115 17.38 27.14 43.58
N GLU A 116 18.18 26.23 43.02
CA GLU A 116 19.61 26.47 42.79
C GLU A 116 19.88 27.46 41.64
N GLN A 117 19.05 27.45 40.60
CA GLN A 117 19.28 28.23 39.38
C GLN A 117 18.70 29.64 39.43
N TYR A 118 17.62 29.83 40.19
CA TYR A 118 16.88 31.08 40.28
C TYR A 118 16.95 31.64 41.69
N ARG A 119 16.95 32.97 41.83
CA ARG A 119 16.97 33.64 43.15
C ARG A 119 15.59 34.05 43.65
N SER A 120 14.61 34.10 42.75
CA SER A 120 13.22 34.48 43.04
C SER A 120 12.29 34.00 41.93
N GLY A 121 11.01 33.92 42.24
CA GLY A 121 9.94 33.53 41.34
C GLY A 121 8.73 33.02 42.10
N THR A 122 7.75 32.51 41.37
CA THR A 122 6.53 31.91 41.95
C THR A 122 6.49 30.43 41.62
N PHE A 123 6.37 29.59 42.64
CA PHE A 123 6.04 28.18 42.48
C PHE A 123 4.53 27.99 42.63
N MET A 124 3.93 27.23 41.74
CA MET A 124 2.60 26.63 41.92
C MET A 124 2.77 25.11 42.04
N LEU A 125 2.42 24.55 43.18
CA LEU A 125 2.68 23.13 43.48
C LEU A 125 1.71 22.53 44.51
N PRO A 126 1.57 21.20 44.57
CA PRO A 126 0.88 20.51 45.65
C PRO A 126 1.40 20.87 47.04
N ALA A 127 0.49 20.90 48.03
CA ALA A 127 0.82 21.21 49.42
C ALA A 127 1.96 20.37 50.01
N ARG A 128 2.07 19.10 49.59
CA ARG A 128 3.13 18.19 50.03
C ARG A 128 4.55 18.65 49.68
N PHE A 129 4.71 19.48 48.64
CA PHE A 129 6.03 19.95 48.20
C PHE A 129 6.36 21.36 48.72
N ALA A 130 5.41 22.07 49.33
CA ALA A 130 5.59 23.46 49.73
C ALA A 130 6.75 23.66 50.71
N SER A 131 7.02 22.68 51.57
CA SER A 131 8.12 22.71 52.55
C SER A 131 9.53 22.63 51.92
N LEU A 132 9.62 22.27 50.64
CA LEU A 132 10.90 22.18 49.92
C LEU A 132 11.38 23.55 49.43
N VAL A 133 10.45 24.50 49.23
CA VAL A 133 10.77 25.87 48.86
C VAL A 133 11.09 26.65 50.14
N LYS A 134 12.37 26.66 50.52
CA LYS A 134 12.83 27.22 51.80
C LYS A 134 13.20 28.70 51.77
N GLU A 135 13.42 29.26 50.59
CA GLU A 135 13.89 30.63 50.43
C GLU A 135 12.71 31.63 50.43
N ALA A 136 12.79 32.64 51.28
CA ALA A 136 11.77 33.69 51.42
C ALA A 136 11.58 34.55 50.15
N SER A 137 12.50 34.45 49.19
CA SER A 137 12.45 35.13 47.90
C SER A 137 11.56 34.45 46.86
N PHE A 138 11.03 33.25 47.16
CA PHE A 138 10.05 32.58 46.31
C PHE A 138 8.65 32.68 46.91
N GLU A 139 7.68 33.01 46.06
CA GLU A 139 6.27 32.92 46.40
C GLU A 139 5.77 31.50 46.14
N VAL A 140 5.05 30.91 47.09
CA VAL A 140 4.45 29.57 46.95
C VAL A 140 2.93 29.69 46.88
N LYS A 141 2.36 29.18 45.80
CA LYS A 141 0.92 29.01 45.59
C LYS A 141 0.58 27.52 45.59
N ILE A 142 -0.41 27.14 46.39
CA ILE A 142 -0.83 25.74 46.48
C ILE A 142 -1.77 25.44 45.31
N SER A 143 -1.48 24.36 44.59
CA SER A 143 -2.32 23.81 43.53
C SER A 143 -2.89 22.46 43.97
N GLU A 144 -4.11 22.15 43.55
CA GLU A 144 -4.71 20.82 43.73
C GLU A 144 -4.25 19.82 42.66
N LYS A 145 -3.70 20.32 41.55
CA LYS A 145 -3.19 19.49 40.47
C LYS A 145 -1.85 18.87 40.83
N ASN A 146 -1.60 17.67 40.33
CA ASN A 146 -0.34 16.95 40.52
C ASN A 146 0.76 17.43 39.54
N GLU A 147 1.02 18.73 39.52
CA GLU A 147 2.01 19.38 38.65
C GLU A 147 2.83 20.38 39.47
N VAL A 148 4.07 20.66 39.04
CA VAL A 148 4.89 21.73 39.61
C VAL A 148 5.18 22.74 38.52
N VAL A 149 4.76 23.98 38.73
CA VAL A 149 4.97 25.08 37.80
C VAL A 149 5.87 26.13 38.46
N PHE A 150 6.88 26.58 37.73
CA PHE A 150 7.72 27.71 38.10
C PHE A 150 7.52 28.88 37.14
N MET A 151 7.32 30.07 37.69
CA MET A 151 7.14 31.31 36.94
C MET A 151 8.13 32.40 37.38
N ARG A 152 8.72 33.10 36.42
CA ARG A 152 9.56 34.28 36.68
C ARG A 152 9.52 35.26 35.50
N GLY A 153 8.79 36.37 35.65
CA GLY A 153 8.59 37.31 34.54
C GLY A 153 7.87 36.62 33.38
N ASN A 154 8.52 36.52 32.22
CA ASN A 154 7.97 35.83 31.04
C ASN A 154 8.34 34.34 30.97
N LEU A 155 9.10 33.82 31.94
CA LEU A 155 9.47 32.41 32.00
C LEU A 155 8.35 31.60 32.68
N TYR A 156 7.94 30.51 32.03
CA TYR A 156 7.00 29.52 32.54
C TYR A 156 7.59 28.13 32.30
N ILE A 157 7.81 27.38 33.37
CA ILE A 157 8.31 26.00 33.29
C ILE A 157 7.31 25.12 34.03
N GLU A 158 6.67 24.22 33.30
CA GLU A 158 5.76 23.22 33.84
C GLU A 158 6.45 21.86 33.91
N TYR A 159 6.29 21.21 35.05
CA TYR A 159 6.79 19.88 35.31
C TYR A 159 5.62 19.01 35.78
N SER A 160 5.11 18.20 34.88
CA SER A 160 3.96 17.30 35.05
C SER A 160 4.27 15.95 34.42
N VAL A 161 3.50 14.91 34.78
CA VAL A 161 3.66 13.59 34.16
C VAL A 161 3.35 13.66 32.67
N GLU A 162 2.31 14.40 32.33
CA GLU A 162 1.88 14.69 30.96
C GLU A 162 3.02 15.31 30.16
N ARG A 163 3.70 16.33 30.70
CA ARG A 163 4.81 16.99 30.03
C ARG A 163 6.01 16.07 29.81
N ILE A 164 6.33 15.22 30.79
CA ILE A 164 7.42 14.23 30.67
C ILE A 164 7.08 13.22 29.56
N ILE A 165 5.83 12.77 29.47
CA ILE A 165 5.40 11.83 28.42
C ILE A 165 5.46 12.50 27.05
N GLU A 166 5.00 13.74 26.92
CA GLU A 166 5.09 14.50 25.66
C GLU A 166 6.54 14.64 25.18
N GLU A 167 7.48 14.95 26.07
CA GLU A 167 8.90 15.06 25.71
C GLU A 167 9.53 13.72 25.33
N LEU A 168 9.04 12.61 25.90
CA LEU A 168 9.49 11.26 25.56
C LEU A 168 8.78 10.68 24.32
N GLU A 169 7.67 11.27 23.88
CA GLU A 169 6.83 10.73 22.82
C GLU A 169 7.58 10.58 21.50
N GLU A 170 8.34 11.59 21.09
CA GLU A 170 9.13 11.54 19.85
C GLU A 170 10.16 10.40 19.88
N ALA A 171 10.85 10.23 21.02
CA ALA A 171 11.84 9.16 21.20
C ALA A 171 11.19 7.76 21.25
N LEU A 172 9.97 7.65 21.79
CA LEU A 172 9.20 6.41 21.78
C LEU A 172 8.76 6.05 20.36
N LEU A 173 8.23 7.02 19.61
CA LEU A 173 7.82 6.83 18.22
C LEU A 173 9.00 6.44 17.33
N GLU A 174 10.14 7.12 17.45
CA GLU A 174 11.35 6.81 16.68
C GLU A 174 11.78 5.35 16.86
N ARG A 175 11.77 4.85 18.11
CA ARG A 175 12.12 3.45 18.38
C ARG A 175 11.10 2.44 17.88
N MET A 176 9.82 2.81 17.80
CA MET A 176 8.76 1.95 17.25
C MET A 176 8.76 1.91 15.71
N HIS A 177 9.44 2.84 15.04
CA HIS A 177 9.55 2.90 13.58
C HIS A 177 10.70 2.08 12.98
N MET A 178 11.61 1.51 13.80
CA MET A 178 12.86 0.91 13.30
C MET A 178 12.74 -0.38 12.45
N GLU A 179 11.54 -0.96 12.25
CA GLU A 179 11.38 -2.22 11.47
C GLU A 179 10.44 -2.12 10.25
N GLU A 180 10.13 -0.93 9.74
CA GLU A 180 9.38 -0.83 8.47
C GLU A 180 10.18 -1.30 7.25
N THR A 181 11.50 -1.24 7.31
CA THR A 181 12.37 -1.47 6.15
C THR A 181 12.51 -2.93 5.75
N VAL A 182 12.19 -3.89 6.63
CA VAL A 182 12.41 -5.32 6.38
C VAL A 182 11.22 -5.97 5.66
N TRP A 183 10.01 -5.44 5.83
CA TRP A 183 8.78 -6.00 5.22
C TRP A 183 8.29 -5.24 3.99
N GLN A 184 8.87 -4.07 3.71
CA GLN A 184 8.50 -3.22 2.57
C GLN A 184 9.42 -3.36 1.35
N ALA A 185 10.55 -4.07 1.49
CA ALA A 185 11.50 -4.42 0.42
C ALA A 185 11.19 -5.81 -0.15
#